data_AF-A0A7H1N3B1-F1
#
_entry.id   AF-A0A7H1N3B1-F1
#
_cell.length_a   1.000
_cell.length_b   1.000
_cell.length_c   1.000
_cell.angle_alpha   90.00
_cell.angle_beta   90.00
_cell.angle_gamma   90.00
#
_symmetry.space_group_name_H-M   'P 1'
#
loop_
_entity.id
_entity.type
_entity.pdbx_description
1 polymer ?
#
loop_
_entity_poly.entity_id
_entity_poly.type
_entity_poly.pdbx_seq_one_letter_code
_entity_poly.pdbx_strand_id
1 'polypeptide(L)'
;MKVFRRITWAMLASMTAVSIISLTVPASATEMRAGSFVPLLAGPDGPESYVAPELSIVPQAVPAKFVVTYVGFPAAAKTAFQRAVNIWASLISSPVPITVRATYTPLAVGVLGAAGPGVIVRDFPGAPQKGTWYVEAVANKRAGKQLAAASPDIVASFSSAFPNWYFGAGTSPAGKYDFTTVVLHELGHGLGFLGLGRVSGGVGAIKALGFPSIYDRYVENTAGTPILKFADPSKALAGQFQSNGLWLDSPTVRAANSNLRAKLFAPKTFLPGSSYSHLDEATYKQGNPNSLMTPALNMAETIHSPGPISLAIFKTVGW
;
A
#
# COMPACT_ATOMS: atom_id res chain seq x y z
N MET A 1 29.54 -89.38 30.27
CA MET A 1 29.47 -88.17 31.11
C MET A 1 29.80 -86.97 30.22
N LYS A 2 28.89 -86.00 30.13
CA LYS A 2 28.83 -84.91 29.13
C LYS A 2 29.89 -83.83 29.39
N VAL A 3 30.51 -83.29 28.33
CA VAL A 3 30.83 -81.84 28.24
C VAL A 3 30.72 -81.41 26.76
N PHE A 4 29.71 -80.58 26.46
CA PHE A 4 29.57 -79.82 25.21
C PHE A 4 30.26 -78.46 25.40
N ARG A 5 31.10 -78.03 24.44
CA ARG A 5 31.52 -76.62 24.30
C ARG A 5 30.78 -76.02 23.10
N ARG A 6 29.87 -75.08 23.35
CA ARG A 6 29.27 -74.20 22.34
C ARG A 6 30.12 -72.92 22.26
N ILE A 7 30.58 -72.60 21.06
CA ILE A 7 31.21 -71.31 20.71
C ILE A 7 30.09 -70.42 20.19
N THR A 8 29.81 -69.30 20.86
CA THR A 8 28.90 -68.25 20.38
C THR A 8 29.72 -67.18 19.65
N TRP A 9 29.40 -66.97 18.37
CA TRP A 9 29.86 -65.82 17.59
C TRP A 9 28.95 -64.62 17.88
N ALA A 10 29.52 -63.53 18.38
CA ALA A 10 28.84 -62.24 18.47
C ALA A 10 29.21 -61.42 17.22
N MET A 11 28.25 -61.23 16.30
CA MET A 11 28.37 -60.25 15.23
C MET A 11 28.08 -58.86 15.80
N LEU A 12 29.09 -57.98 15.79
CA LEU A 12 28.94 -56.57 16.09
C LEU A 12 28.57 -55.85 14.78
N ALA A 13 27.31 -55.45 14.63
CA ALA A 13 26.88 -54.61 13.52
C ALA A 13 27.29 -53.15 13.80
N SER A 14 28.30 -52.65 13.09
CA SER A 14 28.63 -51.22 13.11
C SER A 14 27.66 -50.45 12.22
N MET A 15 26.67 -49.77 12.82
CA MET A 15 25.89 -48.77 12.09
C MET A 15 26.72 -47.50 11.96
N THR A 16 27.19 -47.22 10.76
CA THR A 16 27.74 -45.91 10.39
C THR A 16 26.60 -44.90 10.30
N ALA A 17 26.53 -43.99 11.28
CA ALA A 17 25.61 -42.86 11.24
C ALA A 17 26.02 -41.92 10.09
N VAL A 18 25.20 -41.85 9.05
CA VAL A 18 25.32 -40.83 8.01
C VAL A 18 24.83 -39.51 8.62
N SER A 19 25.76 -38.65 9.03
CA SER A 19 25.43 -37.27 9.40
C SER A 19 24.96 -36.53 8.16
N ILE A 20 23.65 -36.37 8.04
CA ILE A 20 23.05 -35.42 7.10
C ILE A 20 23.39 -34.03 7.64
N ILE A 21 24.43 -33.41 7.09
CA ILE A 21 24.70 -31.99 7.29
C ILE A 21 23.53 -31.26 6.63
N SER A 22 22.52 -30.90 7.43
CA SER A 22 21.53 -29.92 7.02
C SER A 22 22.27 -28.60 6.87
N LEU A 23 22.59 -28.23 5.63
CA LEU A 23 22.98 -26.87 5.29
C LEU A 23 21.78 -25.98 5.62
N THR A 24 21.81 -25.37 6.80
CA THR A 24 20.93 -24.26 7.13
C THR A 24 21.31 -23.11 6.20
N VAL A 25 20.58 -22.99 5.09
CA VAL A 25 20.60 -21.75 4.31
C VAL A 25 20.20 -20.66 5.29
N PRO A 26 21.05 -19.63 5.54
CA PRO A 26 20.69 -18.57 6.48
C PRO A 26 19.35 -18.00 6.03
N ALA A 27 18.41 -17.88 6.97
CA ALA A 27 17.19 -17.13 6.72
C ALA A 27 17.62 -15.75 6.21
N SER A 28 17.07 -15.32 5.07
CA SER A 28 17.27 -13.96 4.56
C SER A 28 16.96 -13.01 5.72
N ALA A 29 17.92 -12.15 6.08
CA ALA A 29 17.72 -11.23 7.18
C ALA A 29 16.56 -10.29 6.82
N THR A 30 15.70 -9.96 7.80
CA THR A 30 14.70 -8.91 7.63
C THR A 30 15.41 -7.63 7.19
N GLU A 31 14.99 -7.08 6.06
CA GLU A 31 15.54 -5.83 5.55
C GLU A 31 14.48 -4.74 5.55
N MET A 32 14.92 -3.51 5.79
CA MET A 32 14.08 -2.32 5.89
C MET A 32 14.66 -1.18 5.06
N ARG A 33 13.78 -0.34 4.50
CA ARG A 33 14.15 0.87 3.78
C ARG A 33 13.11 1.95 4.01
N ALA A 34 13.52 3.21 3.99
CA ALA A 34 12.58 4.33 4.00
C ALA A 34 11.51 4.17 2.89
N GLY A 35 10.26 4.43 3.26
CA GLY A 35 9.16 4.44 2.31
C GLY A 35 9.23 5.62 1.35
N SER A 36 8.40 5.57 0.31
CA SER A 36 8.18 6.68 -0.62
C SER A 36 6.85 7.34 -0.33
N PHE A 37 6.76 8.63 -0.66
CA PHE A 37 5.57 9.43 -0.42
C PHE A 37 4.89 9.73 -1.74
N VAL A 38 3.57 9.65 -1.74
CA VAL A 38 2.71 9.96 -2.87
C VAL A 38 1.93 11.23 -2.54
N PRO A 39 2.00 12.28 -3.37
CA PRO A 39 1.21 13.49 -3.15
C PRO A 39 -0.15 13.42 -3.83
N LEU A 40 -1.19 13.89 -3.14
CA LEU A 40 -2.47 14.26 -3.74
C LEU A 40 -2.45 15.71 -4.23
N LEU A 41 -2.80 15.91 -5.50
CA LEU A 41 -2.81 17.22 -6.13
C LEU A 41 -4.18 17.91 -6.01
N ALA A 42 -4.13 19.24 -5.94
CA ALA A 42 -5.30 20.09 -6.00
C ALA A 42 -5.84 20.15 -7.44
N GLY A 43 -7.07 19.66 -7.62
CA GLY A 43 -7.83 19.77 -8.87
C GLY A 43 -8.62 21.08 -8.97
N PRO A 44 -9.21 21.39 -10.15
CA PRO A 44 -10.03 22.57 -10.36
C PRO A 44 -11.34 22.55 -9.53
N ASP A 45 -12.15 23.59 -9.70
CA ASP A 45 -13.54 23.55 -9.26
C ASP A 45 -14.34 22.55 -10.11
N GLY A 46 -15.33 21.92 -9.49
CA GLY A 46 -16.16 20.89 -10.10
C GLY A 46 -17.60 20.97 -9.63
N PRO A 47 -18.51 20.18 -10.25
CA PRO A 47 -19.84 20.00 -9.69
C PRO A 47 -19.75 19.40 -8.28
N GLU A 48 -20.72 19.69 -7.42
CA GLU A 48 -20.78 19.00 -6.12
C GLU A 48 -20.96 17.49 -6.31
N SER A 49 -20.19 16.70 -5.57
CA SER A 49 -20.33 15.24 -5.56
C SER A 49 -20.09 14.67 -4.17
N TYR A 50 -20.85 13.64 -3.81
CA TYR A 50 -20.72 12.95 -2.53
C TYR A 50 -20.72 11.44 -2.74
N VAL A 51 -19.58 10.80 -2.48
CA VAL A 51 -19.48 9.34 -2.36
C VAL A 51 -19.56 9.01 -0.87
N ALA A 52 -20.70 8.46 -0.46
CA ALA A 52 -20.96 8.10 0.93
C ALA A 52 -19.98 7.02 1.42
N PRO A 53 -19.66 7.00 2.73
CA PRO A 53 -18.77 5.99 3.29
C PRO A 53 -19.33 4.58 3.14
N GLU A 54 -18.46 3.65 2.76
CA GLU A 54 -18.76 2.23 2.88
C GLU A 54 -18.77 1.85 4.37
N LEU A 55 -19.93 1.41 4.85
CA LEU A 55 -20.05 0.80 6.17
C LEU A 55 -19.96 -0.70 6.00
N SER A 56 -18.96 -1.33 6.63
CA SER A 56 -18.92 -2.79 6.70
C SER A 56 -20.13 -3.28 7.52
N ILE A 57 -21.07 -3.93 6.86
CA ILE A 57 -22.18 -4.64 7.52
C ILE A 57 -21.75 -5.96 8.17
N VAL A 58 -20.51 -6.40 7.89
CA VAL A 58 -19.88 -7.56 8.52
C VAL A 58 -18.92 -7.05 9.61
N PRO A 59 -19.16 -7.37 10.90
CA PRO A 59 -18.22 -7.04 11.96
C PRO A 59 -16.86 -7.66 11.67
N GLN A 60 -15.80 -6.85 11.66
CA GLN A 60 -14.45 -7.40 11.60
C GLN A 60 -14.11 -8.07 12.94
N ALA A 61 -13.54 -9.28 12.90
CA ALA A 61 -13.19 -10.01 14.11
C ALA A 61 -12.17 -9.25 14.99
N VAL A 62 -11.28 -8.47 14.37
CA VAL A 62 -10.34 -7.56 15.04
C VAL A 62 -10.22 -6.27 14.20
N PRO A 63 -11.05 -5.24 14.45
CA PRO A 63 -10.93 -3.96 13.76
C PRO A 63 -9.54 -3.35 13.96
N ALA A 64 -8.96 -2.74 12.93
CA ALA A 64 -7.65 -2.11 13.08
C ALA A 64 -7.73 -0.89 14.02
N LYS A 65 -6.75 -0.77 14.91
CA LYS A 65 -6.58 0.40 15.78
C LYS A 65 -5.54 1.33 15.18
N PHE A 66 -5.89 2.59 14.98
CA PHE A 66 -4.93 3.63 14.60
C PHE A 66 -4.48 4.42 15.83
N VAL A 67 -3.18 4.71 15.90
CA VAL A 67 -2.57 5.57 16.93
C VAL A 67 -1.91 6.75 16.23
N VAL A 68 -2.54 7.91 16.30
CA VAL A 68 -2.11 9.10 15.55
C VAL A 68 -1.36 10.08 16.45
N THR A 69 -0.16 10.44 16.03
CA THR A 69 0.60 11.57 16.58
C THR A 69 0.40 12.79 15.67
N TYR A 70 -0.31 13.79 16.18
CA TYR A 70 -0.60 15.03 15.45
C TYR A 70 0.45 16.11 15.73
N VAL A 71 0.95 16.75 14.69
CA VAL A 71 1.86 17.91 14.76
C VAL A 71 1.25 19.09 14.01
N GLY A 72 1.02 20.22 14.68
CA GLY A 72 0.54 21.46 14.06
C GLY A 72 -0.95 21.50 13.68
N PHE A 73 -1.73 20.46 13.96
CA PHE A 73 -3.14 20.39 13.55
C PHE A 73 -4.08 21.28 14.40
N PRO A 74 -4.94 22.10 13.78
CA PRO A 74 -6.07 22.72 14.46
C PRO A 74 -7.14 21.68 14.81
N ALA A 75 -8.02 22.01 15.78
CA ALA A 75 -9.04 21.10 16.27
C ALA A 75 -9.97 20.57 15.17
N ALA A 76 -10.47 21.44 14.28
CA ALA A 76 -11.35 21.06 13.17
C ALA A 76 -10.69 20.06 12.21
N ALA A 77 -9.40 20.25 11.91
CA ALA A 77 -8.64 19.31 11.08
C ALA A 77 -8.45 17.95 11.77
N LYS A 78 -8.24 17.92 13.10
CA LYS A 78 -8.18 16.65 13.86
C LYS A 78 -9.52 15.92 13.82
N THR A 79 -10.65 16.63 13.93
CA THR A 79 -11.98 16.02 13.80
C THR A 79 -12.18 15.41 12.42
N ALA A 80 -11.82 16.12 11.35
CA ALA A 80 -11.89 15.59 9.99
C ALA A 80 -10.95 14.40 9.77
N PHE A 81 -9.72 14.46 10.31
CA PHE A 81 -8.77 13.35 10.27
C PHE A 81 -9.35 12.11 10.98
N GLN A 82 -9.94 12.29 12.15
CA GLN A 82 -10.53 11.19 12.91
C GLN A 82 -11.68 10.51 12.16
N ARG A 83 -12.45 11.23 11.33
CA ARG A 83 -13.45 10.60 10.45
C ARG A 83 -12.81 9.63 9.46
N ALA A 84 -11.73 10.04 8.79
CA ALA A 84 -10.99 9.17 7.87
C ALA A 84 -10.40 7.94 8.59
N VAL A 85 -9.87 8.13 9.81
CA VAL A 85 -9.40 7.02 10.66
C VAL A 85 -10.54 6.05 10.98
N ASN A 86 -11.72 6.55 11.35
CA ASN A 86 -12.86 5.70 11.69
C ASN A 86 -13.32 4.87 10.48
N ILE A 87 -13.31 5.46 9.28
CA ILE A 87 -13.61 4.75 8.03
C ILE A 87 -12.61 3.60 7.84
N TRP A 88 -11.30 3.89 7.84
CA TRP A 88 -10.29 2.83 7.67
C TRP A 88 -10.36 1.76 8.76
N ALA A 89 -10.48 2.14 10.04
CA ALA A 89 -10.58 1.22 11.16
C ALA A 89 -11.74 0.22 11.03
N SER A 90 -12.82 0.59 10.33
CA SER A 90 -13.96 -0.29 10.05
C SER A 90 -13.76 -1.21 8.83
N LEU A 91 -12.81 -0.90 7.94
CA LEU A 91 -12.62 -1.56 6.66
C LEU A 91 -11.41 -2.51 6.63
N ILE A 92 -10.44 -2.35 7.53
CA ILE A 92 -9.26 -3.23 7.62
C ILE A 92 -9.08 -3.82 9.02
N SER A 93 -8.46 -5.00 9.06
CA SER A 93 -8.17 -5.74 10.30
C SER A 93 -6.67 -5.81 10.54
N SER A 94 -6.25 -5.61 11.79
CA SER A 94 -4.87 -5.90 12.21
C SER A 94 -4.81 -6.21 13.70
N PRO A 95 -4.08 -7.26 14.12
CA PRO A 95 -3.79 -7.49 15.53
C PRO A 95 -2.75 -6.50 16.09
N VAL A 96 -2.06 -5.76 15.22
CA VAL A 96 -1.05 -4.76 15.59
C VAL A 96 -1.60 -3.35 15.32
N PRO A 97 -1.55 -2.42 16.29
CA PRO A 97 -1.95 -1.04 16.07
C PRO A 97 -1.13 -0.37 14.96
N ILE A 98 -1.80 0.37 14.08
CA ILE A 98 -1.20 1.14 12.98
C ILE A 98 -0.86 2.53 13.52
N THR A 99 0.41 2.87 13.55
CA THR A 99 0.93 4.14 14.06
C THR A 99 1.06 5.16 12.92
N VAL A 100 0.58 6.38 13.15
CA VAL A 100 0.60 7.45 12.15
C VAL A 100 1.28 8.68 12.74
N ARG A 101 2.25 9.24 12.03
CA ARG A 101 2.77 10.58 12.29
C ARG A 101 2.19 11.55 11.25
N ALA A 102 1.26 12.39 11.68
CA ALA A 102 0.58 13.35 10.82
C ALA A 102 1.06 14.78 11.13
N THR A 103 1.51 15.51 10.11
CA THR A 103 1.98 16.89 10.22
C THR A 103 1.13 17.84 9.39
N TYR A 104 0.61 18.91 9.99
CA TYR A 104 -0.09 19.99 9.29
C TYR A 104 0.88 21.16 9.10
N THR A 105 1.33 21.37 7.87
CA THR A 105 2.47 22.23 7.53
C THR A 105 2.33 22.78 6.12
N PRO A 106 2.96 23.91 5.74
CA PRO A 106 2.96 24.34 4.34
C PRO A 106 3.60 23.26 3.45
N LEU A 107 2.92 22.91 2.37
CA LEU A 107 3.45 22.03 1.31
C LEU A 107 3.67 22.84 0.02
N ALA A 108 4.25 22.19 -0.99
CA ALA A 108 4.42 22.81 -2.31
C ALA A 108 3.07 23.26 -2.90
N VAL A 109 3.12 24.26 -3.77
CA VAL A 109 1.93 24.78 -4.47
C VAL A 109 1.19 23.64 -5.16
N GLY A 110 -0.11 23.55 -4.94
CA GLY A 110 -0.97 22.54 -5.55
C GLY A 110 -0.92 21.16 -4.88
N VAL A 111 -0.20 20.97 -3.77
CA VAL A 111 -0.18 19.70 -3.01
C VAL A 111 -1.10 19.79 -1.80
N LEU A 112 -2.19 19.02 -1.80
CA LEU A 112 -3.17 18.97 -0.71
C LEU A 112 -2.64 18.16 0.48
N GLY A 113 -2.02 17.02 0.19
CA GLY A 113 -1.39 16.12 1.14
C GLY A 113 -0.28 15.32 0.48
N ALA A 114 0.50 14.64 1.31
CA ALA A 114 1.41 13.59 0.86
C ALA A 114 1.67 12.59 1.98
N ALA A 115 1.60 11.31 1.66
CA ALA A 115 1.81 10.24 2.63
C ALA A 115 2.41 8.99 2.01
N GLY A 116 2.88 8.12 2.89
CA GLY A 116 3.46 6.84 2.54
C GLY A 116 3.81 6.05 3.80
N PRO A 117 4.31 4.82 3.63
CA PRO A 117 4.79 4.05 4.75
C PRO A 117 6.05 4.69 5.34
N GLY A 118 6.26 4.60 6.65
CA GLY A 118 7.52 5.05 7.26
C GLY A 118 8.70 4.26 6.72
N VAL A 119 8.58 2.93 6.73
CA VAL A 119 9.49 2.01 6.04
C VAL A 119 8.74 0.96 5.21
N ILE A 120 9.44 0.40 4.24
CA ILE A 120 9.07 -0.87 3.60
C ILE A 120 9.98 -1.97 4.14
N VAL A 121 9.42 -3.17 4.33
CA VAL A 121 10.08 -4.32 4.95
C VAL A 121 10.00 -5.52 4.01
N ARG A 122 11.08 -6.29 3.88
CA ARG A 122 11.09 -7.58 3.17
C ARG A 122 11.70 -8.69 3.99
N ASP A 123 11.36 -9.92 3.63
CA ASP A 123 11.91 -11.15 4.21
C ASP A 123 11.77 -11.24 5.74
N PHE A 124 10.75 -10.59 6.30
CA PHE A 124 10.39 -10.70 7.71
C PHE A 124 9.71 -12.04 8.03
N PRO A 125 9.71 -12.49 9.29
CA PRO A 125 8.96 -13.68 9.72
C PRO A 125 7.47 -13.55 9.37
N GLY A 126 6.95 -14.48 8.57
CA GLY A 126 5.56 -14.44 8.09
C GLY A 126 5.36 -13.69 6.76
N ALA A 127 6.44 -13.25 6.09
CA ALA A 127 6.36 -12.71 4.75
C ALA A 127 5.82 -13.78 3.77
N PRO A 128 4.75 -13.49 3.01
CA PRO A 128 4.12 -14.51 2.16
C PRO A 128 4.94 -14.79 0.89
N GLN A 129 5.85 -13.88 0.52
CA GLN A 129 6.71 -14.05 -0.64
C GLN A 129 8.11 -13.48 -0.35
N LYS A 130 9.13 -14.32 -0.55
CA LYS A 130 10.55 -13.93 -0.44
C LYS A 130 10.91 -12.84 -1.46
N GLY A 131 11.91 -12.02 -1.15
CA GLY A 131 12.42 -10.97 -2.04
C GLY A 131 11.33 -10.01 -2.49
N THR A 132 10.45 -9.60 -1.56
CA THR A 132 9.30 -8.74 -1.84
C THR A 132 9.13 -7.71 -0.74
N TRP A 133 9.07 -6.43 -1.11
CA TRP A 133 8.81 -5.35 -0.18
C TRP A 133 7.31 -5.25 0.14
N TYR A 134 7.01 -5.06 1.42
CA TYR A 134 5.69 -4.75 1.94
C TYR A 134 5.76 -3.43 2.69
N VAL A 135 4.68 -2.66 2.68
CA VAL A 135 4.56 -1.53 3.61
C VAL A 135 4.58 -2.04 5.05
N GLU A 136 5.16 -1.26 5.95
CA GLU A 136 5.36 -1.66 7.34
C GLU A 136 4.07 -2.13 8.02
N ALA A 137 2.95 -1.42 7.83
CA ALA A 137 1.67 -1.79 8.43
C ALA A 137 1.22 -3.23 8.07
N VAL A 138 1.39 -3.63 6.80
CA VAL A 138 1.08 -5.00 6.33
C VAL A 138 2.09 -6.00 6.90
N ALA A 139 3.37 -5.63 6.94
CA ALA A 139 4.41 -6.49 7.49
C ALA A 139 4.18 -6.76 9.00
N ASN A 140 3.85 -5.72 9.75
CA ASN A 140 3.53 -5.77 11.18
C ASN A 140 2.31 -6.65 11.46
N LYS A 141 1.22 -6.43 10.71
CA LYS A 141 0.03 -7.29 10.75
C LYS A 141 0.39 -8.76 10.62
N ARG A 142 1.20 -9.10 9.61
CA ARG A 142 1.57 -10.49 9.29
C ARG A 142 2.55 -11.09 10.30
N ALA A 143 3.46 -10.29 10.84
CA ALA A 143 4.39 -10.72 11.88
C ALA A 143 3.74 -10.80 13.27
N GLY A 144 2.55 -10.21 13.44
CA GLY A 144 1.85 -10.14 14.73
C GLY A 144 2.50 -9.20 15.76
N LYS A 145 3.47 -8.38 15.33
CA LYS A 145 4.17 -7.41 16.18
C LYS A 145 4.72 -6.24 15.37
N GLN A 146 5.05 -5.16 16.06
CA GLN A 146 5.80 -4.04 15.50
C GLN A 146 7.23 -4.49 15.11
N LEU A 147 7.60 -4.33 13.84
CA LEU A 147 8.90 -4.71 13.29
C LEU A 147 9.92 -3.57 13.38
N ALA A 148 9.54 -2.31 13.10
CA ALA A 148 10.41 -1.15 13.26
C ALA A 148 9.85 -0.17 14.32
N ALA A 149 9.98 -0.52 15.60
CA ALA A 149 9.39 0.23 16.71
C ALA A 149 9.79 1.73 16.82
N ALA A 150 10.84 2.17 16.12
CA ALA A 150 11.28 3.57 16.08
C ALA A 150 10.67 4.38 14.91
N SER A 151 9.98 3.72 13.97
CA SER A 151 9.33 4.34 12.82
C SER A 151 7.80 4.24 12.98
N PRO A 152 7.03 5.31 12.71
CA PRO A 152 5.60 5.16 12.54
C PRO A 152 5.31 4.36 11.26
N ASP A 153 4.26 3.54 11.28
CA ASP A 153 3.81 2.76 10.13
C ASP A 153 3.50 3.66 8.93
N ILE A 154 2.88 4.83 9.19
CA ILE A 154 2.50 5.83 8.20
C ILE A 154 3.08 7.19 8.59
N VAL A 155 3.70 7.86 7.63
CA VAL A 155 4.08 9.27 7.74
C VAL A 155 3.23 10.05 6.74
N ALA A 156 2.57 11.12 7.21
CA ALA A 156 1.67 11.92 6.39
C ALA A 156 1.85 13.41 6.69
N SER A 157 1.81 14.23 5.64
CA SER A 157 1.79 15.68 5.74
C SER A 157 0.59 16.25 5.00
N PHE A 158 -0.03 17.29 5.56
CA PHE A 158 -1.22 17.94 5.02
C PHE A 158 -1.00 19.44 4.97
N SER A 159 -1.42 20.06 3.86
CA SER A 159 -1.05 21.43 3.59
C SER A 159 -1.82 22.42 4.46
N SER A 160 -1.08 23.19 5.26
CA SER A 160 -1.61 24.35 5.97
C SER A 160 -1.72 25.61 5.10
N ALA A 161 -1.26 25.54 3.84
CA ALA A 161 -1.24 26.67 2.92
C ALA A 161 -2.57 26.91 2.20
N PHE A 162 -3.49 25.94 2.20
CA PHE A 162 -4.80 26.08 1.57
C PHE A 162 -5.77 26.80 2.52
N PRO A 163 -6.34 27.96 2.14
CA PRO A 163 -7.29 28.69 2.98
C PRO A 163 -8.72 28.13 2.90
N ASN A 164 -8.99 27.27 1.93
CA ASN A 164 -10.33 26.85 1.53
C ASN A 164 -10.65 25.39 1.92
N TRP A 165 -10.12 24.93 3.06
CA TRP A 165 -10.48 23.62 3.59
C TRP A 165 -11.94 23.54 4.06
N TYR A 166 -12.60 22.45 3.72
CA TYR A 166 -13.84 22.01 4.35
C TYR A 166 -13.55 20.90 5.36
N PHE A 167 -13.90 21.14 6.62
CA PHE A 167 -13.75 20.18 7.72
C PHE A 167 -15.08 19.58 8.18
N GLY A 168 -16.19 19.84 7.49
CA GLY A 168 -17.50 19.30 7.85
C GLY A 168 -17.66 17.83 7.44
N ALA A 169 -18.72 17.17 7.93
CA ALA A 169 -18.95 15.74 7.66
C ALA A 169 -19.83 15.49 6.43
N GLY A 170 -20.47 16.52 5.89
CA GLY A 170 -21.35 16.42 4.73
C GLY A 170 -20.62 16.68 3.42
N THR A 171 -21.38 17.01 2.38
CA THR A 171 -20.83 17.44 1.10
C THR A 171 -20.05 18.74 1.25
N SER A 172 -18.83 18.76 0.72
CA SER A 172 -18.00 19.96 0.59
C SER A 172 -18.66 20.95 -0.37
N PRO A 173 -18.87 22.22 0.06
CA PRO A 173 -19.39 23.26 -0.83
C PRO A 173 -18.44 23.60 -1.98
N ALA A 174 -19.00 24.25 -3.01
CA ALA A 174 -18.24 24.87 -4.09
C ALA A 174 -17.04 25.71 -3.59
N GLY A 175 -15.92 25.63 -4.31
CA GLY A 175 -14.69 26.36 -3.97
C GLY A 175 -13.92 25.84 -2.75
N LYS A 176 -14.31 24.69 -2.16
CA LYS A 176 -13.62 24.07 -1.02
C LYS A 176 -13.15 22.64 -1.31
N TYR A 177 -12.01 22.28 -0.75
CA TYR A 177 -11.52 20.89 -0.72
C TYR A 177 -11.96 20.19 0.56
N ASP A 178 -12.49 18.96 0.45
CA ASP A 178 -12.86 18.16 1.62
C ASP A 178 -11.61 17.57 2.30
N PHE A 179 -11.31 18.02 3.51
CA PHE A 179 -10.13 17.55 4.24
C PHE A 179 -10.24 16.08 4.65
N THR A 180 -11.46 15.57 4.90
CA THR A 180 -11.65 14.14 5.23
C THR A 180 -11.21 13.26 4.08
N THR A 181 -11.60 13.62 2.85
CA THR A 181 -11.23 12.92 1.61
C THR A 181 -9.72 12.90 1.43
N VAL A 182 -9.05 14.05 1.61
CA VAL A 182 -7.58 14.13 1.54
C VAL A 182 -6.93 13.21 2.58
N VAL A 183 -7.37 13.23 3.85
CA VAL A 183 -6.81 12.32 4.86
C VAL A 183 -7.07 10.86 4.51
N LEU A 184 -8.29 10.52 4.06
CA LEU A 184 -8.66 9.16 3.72
C LEU A 184 -7.79 8.61 2.59
N HIS A 185 -7.58 9.42 1.55
CA HIS A 185 -6.70 9.14 0.42
C HIS A 185 -5.24 8.90 0.87
N GLU A 186 -4.68 9.84 1.62
CA GLU A 186 -3.28 9.78 2.05
C GLU A 186 -2.99 8.61 2.99
N LEU A 187 -3.92 8.28 3.89
CA LEU A 187 -3.84 7.05 4.66
C LEU A 187 -3.86 5.81 3.76
N GLY A 188 -4.57 5.84 2.63
CA GLY A 188 -4.56 4.78 1.64
C GLY A 188 -3.15 4.49 1.08
N HIS A 189 -2.36 5.53 0.79
CA HIS A 189 -0.95 5.35 0.42
C HIS A 189 -0.12 4.75 1.55
N GLY A 190 -0.26 5.25 2.77
CA GLY A 190 0.40 4.65 3.94
C GLY A 190 0.08 3.18 4.15
N LEU A 191 -1.14 2.78 3.83
CA LEU A 191 -1.63 1.40 3.94
C LEU A 191 -1.20 0.51 2.76
N GLY A 192 -0.61 1.04 1.69
CA GLY A 192 -0.05 0.21 0.62
C GLY A 192 -0.65 0.42 -0.76
N PHE A 193 -1.40 1.51 -0.99
CA PHE A 193 -1.76 1.93 -2.34
C PHE A 193 -0.57 2.64 -3.01
N LEU A 194 0.54 1.95 -3.24
CA LEU A 194 1.69 2.53 -3.95
C LEU A 194 2.59 1.44 -4.48
N GLY A 195 3.22 1.74 -5.62
CA GLY A 195 4.27 0.91 -6.19
C GLY A 195 5.63 1.61 -6.20
N LEU A 196 6.66 0.90 -6.67
CA LEU A 196 8.05 1.41 -6.68
C LEU A 196 8.47 2.03 -8.02
N GLY A 197 7.53 2.13 -8.97
CA GLY A 197 7.73 2.67 -10.31
C GLY A 197 8.19 4.13 -10.29
N ARG A 198 9.29 4.41 -11.00
CA ARG A 198 9.87 5.75 -11.14
C ARG A 198 10.49 5.93 -12.51
N VAL A 199 10.49 7.16 -13.02
CA VAL A 199 11.20 7.56 -14.23
C VAL A 199 12.17 8.69 -13.91
N SER A 200 13.43 8.55 -14.33
CA SER A 200 14.43 9.61 -14.24
C SER A 200 15.35 9.56 -15.47
N GLY A 201 15.64 10.70 -16.08
CA GLY A 201 16.48 10.76 -17.28
C GLY A 201 15.97 9.91 -18.46
N GLY A 202 14.65 9.71 -18.57
CA GLY A 202 14.03 8.85 -19.58
C GLY A 202 14.20 7.35 -19.33
N VAL A 203 14.69 6.95 -18.15
CA VAL A 203 14.89 5.55 -17.75
C VAL A 203 13.93 5.22 -16.61
N GLY A 204 13.20 4.12 -16.76
CA GLY A 204 12.25 3.62 -15.77
C GLY A 204 12.90 2.59 -14.86
N ALA A 205 12.51 2.58 -13.60
CA ALA A 205 12.91 1.57 -12.62
C ALA A 205 11.73 1.20 -11.71
N ILE A 206 11.70 -0.03 -11.19
CA ILE A 206 10.59 -0.54 -10.36
C ILE A 206 11.06 -1.36 -9.15
N LYS A 207 12.36 -1.60 -9.02
CA LYS A 207 12.93 -2.32 -7.88
C LYS A 207 13.62 -1.38 -6.92
N ALA A 208 13.57 -1.74 -5.65
CA ALA A 208 14.43 -1.21 -4.59
C ALA A 208 15.40 -2.32 -4.16
N LEU A 209 16.71 -2.05 -4.26
CA LEU A 209 17.77 -3.03 -4.01
C LEU A 209 17.58 -4.35 -4.79
N GLY A 210 17.08 -4.28 -6.02
CA GLY A 210 16.84 -5.45 -6.86
C GLY A 210 15.52 -6.19 -6.63
N PHE A 211 14.70 -5.76 -5.67
CA PHE A 211 13.43 -6.40 -5.33
C PHE A 211 12.20 -5.51 -5.57
N PRO A 212 11.07 -6.07 -6.07
CA PRO A 212 9.82 -5.35 -6.25
C PRO A 212 9.03 -5.26 -4.93
N SER A 213 8.03 -4.38 -4.87
CA SER A 213 7.00 -4.45 -3.84
C SER A 213 5.91 -5.46 -4.20
N ILE A 214 5.10 -5.84 -3.21
CA ILE A 214 3.93 -6.70 -3.44
C ILE A 214 2.95 -6.06 -4.43
N TYR A 215 2.79 -4.73 -4.41
CA TYR A 215 1.95 -3.99 -5.37
C TYR A 215 2.43 -4.22 -6.80
N ASP A 216 3.74 -4.08 -7.04
CA ASP A 216 4.35 -4.20 -8.38
C ASP A 216 4.15 -5.57 -9.02
N ARG A 217 3.96 -6.62 -8.20
CA ARG A 217 3.77 -7.99 -8.67
C ARG A 217 2.43 -8.22 -9.36
N TYR A 218 1.47 -7.32 -9.15
CA TYR A 218 0.13 -7.40 -9.72
C TYR A 218 -0.10 -6.38 -10.84
N VAL A 219 0.90 -5.58 -11.21
CA VAL A 219 0.75 -4.61 -12.29
C VAL A 219 1.16 -5.22 -13.63
N GLU A 220 0.32 -5.01 -14.63
CA GLU A 220 0.54 -5.43 -16.00
C GLU A 220 0.14 -4.35 -17.01
N ASN A 221 0.63 -4.48 -18.22
CA ASN A 221 0.30 -3.55 -19.29
C ASN A 221 -0.97 -3.94 -20.06
N THR A 222 -1.29 -3.16 -21.10
CA THR A 222 -2.46 -3.39 -21.98
C THR A 222 -2.56 -4.84 -22.47
N ALA A 223 -1.42 -5.43 -22.86
CA ALA A 223 -1.33 -6.78 -23.40
C ALA A 223 -1.35 -7.89 -22.33
N GLY A 224 -1.51 -7.56 -21.05
CA GLY A 224 -1.44 -8.54 -19.95
C GLY A 224 -0.01 -9.01 -19.67
N THR A 225 1.00 -8.22 -20.08
CA THR A 225 2.40 -8.52 -19.75
C THR A 225 2.70 -7.96 -18.37
N PRO A 226 3.11 -8.78 -17.38
CA PRO A 226 3.50 -8.29 -16.07
C PRO A 226 4.62 -7.27 -16.18
N ILE A 227 4.50 -6.16 -15.45
CA ILE A 227 5.46 -5.05 -15.52
C ILE A 227 6.88 -5.48 -15.13
N LEU A 228 6.99 -6.50 -14.27
CA LEU A 228 8.26 -7.08 -13.82
C LEU A 228 8.99 -7.91 -14.89
N LYS A 229 8.38 -8.16 -16.06
CA LYS A 229 9.07 -8.78 -17.21
C LYS A 229 9.95 -7.82 -18.00
N PHE A 230 9.77 -6.51 -17.82
CA PHE A 230 10.62 -5.51 -18.46
C PHE A 230 11.97 -5.42 -17.74
N ALA A 231 13.04 -5.15 -18.50
CA ALA A 231 14.35 -4.90 -17.92
C ALA A 231 14.29 -3.69 -16.97
N ASP A 232 14.99 -3.79 -15.84
CA ASP A 232 15.00 -2.77 -14.78
C ASP A 232 16.43 -2.48 -14.35
N PRO A 233 16.95 -1.25 -14.54
CA PRO A 233 16.28 -0.10 -15.14
C PRO A 233 16.29 -0.13 -16.68
N SER A 234 15.30 0.46 -17.35
CA SER A 234 15.31 0.59 -18.82
C SER A 234 14.42 1.69 -19.40
N LYS A 235 14.72 2.13 -20.63
CA LYS A 235 13.84 3.02 -21.40
C LYS A 235 12.50 2.36 -21.74
N ALA A 236 12.49 1.05 -21.98
CA ALA A 236 11.27 0.30 -22.25
C ALA A 236 10.30 0.33 -21.06
N LEU A 237 10.85 0.22 -19.84
CA LEU A 237 10.08 0.33 -18.60
C LEU A 237 9.55 1.77 -18.39
N ALA A 238 10.34 2.81 -18.70
CA ALA A 238 9.82 4.19 -18.71
C ALA A 238 8.63 4.34 -19.66
N GLY A 239 8.73 3.77 -20.87
CA GLY A 239 7.65 3.75 -21.85
C GLY A 239 6.36 3.10 -21.31
N GLN A 240 6.47 2.09 -20.42
CA GLN A 240 5.29 1.51 -19.77
C GLN A 240 4.64 2.48 -18.78
N PHE A 241 5.43 3.14 -17.93
CA PHE A 241 4.92 4.15 -16.99
C PHE A 241 4.34 5.41 -17.68
N GLN A 242 4.64 5.57 -18.96
CA GLN A 242 4.18 6.69 -19.81
C GLN A 242 3.19 6.24 -20.90
N SER A 243 2.53 5.09 -20.72
CA SER A 243 1.76 4.45 -21.78
C SER A 243 0.27 4.80 -21.82
N ASN A 244 -0.32 5.24 -20.70
CA ASN A 244 -1.76 5.23 -20.39
C ASN A 244 -2.36 3.81 -20.38
N GLY A 245 -1.51 2.80 -20.22
CA GLY A 245 -1.84 1.40 -20.46
C GLY A 245 -1.29 0.49 -19.38
N LEU A 246 -1.54 0.83 -18.11
CA LEU A 246 -1.23 0.00 -16.96
C LEU A 246 -2.48 -0.33 -16.15
N TRP A 247 -2.53 -1.56 -15.64
CA TRP A 247 -3.59 -2.07 -14.80
C TRP A 247 -3.00 -2.87 -13.65
N LEU A 248 -3.64 -2.79 -12.49
CA LEU A 248 -3.45 -3.75 -11.42
C LEU A 248 -4.48 -4.87 -11.62
N ASP A 249 -4.00 -6.11 -11.67
CA ASP A 249 -4.83 -7.29 -11.88
C ASP A 249 -4.64 -8.36 -10.80
N SER A 250 -5.75 -8.83 -10.25
CA SER A 250 -5.81 -9.98 -9.34
C SER A 250 -7.22 -10.58 -9.38
N PRO A 251 -7.41 -11.85 -8.97
CA PRO A 251 -8.75 -12.43 -8.85
C PRO A 251 -9.69 -11.59 -7.97
N THR A 252 -9.17 -11.02 -6.88
CA THR A 252 -9.94 -10.17 -5.97
C THR A 252 -10.34 -8.84 -6.62
N VAL A 253 -9.44 -8.22 -7.39
CA VAL A 253 -9.73 -6.98 -8.12
C VAL A 253 -10.76 -7.22 -9.23
N ARG A 254 -10.61 -8.31 -9.98
CA ARG A 254 -11.59 -8.70 -11.01
C ARG A 254 -12.97 -8.93 -10.40
N ALA A 255 -13.06 -9.64 -9.28
CA ALA A 255 -14.33 -9.86 -8.60
C ALA A 255 -15.00 -8.55 -8.14
N ALA A 256 -14.21 -7.57 -7.69
CA ALA A 256 -14.70 -6.26 -7.25
C ALA A 256 -14.98 -5.27 -8.39
N ASN A 257 -14.58 -5.58 -9.61
CA ASN A 257 -14.63 -4.67 -10.76
C ASN A 257 -15.27 -5.34 -11.99
N SER A 258 -16.34 -6.12 -11.80
CA SER A 258 -17.10 -6.73 -12.89
C SER A 258 -16.25 -7.55 -13.87
N ASN A 259 -15.31 -8.34 -13.34
CA ASN A 259 -14.31 -9.14 -14.06
C ASN A 259 -13.25 -8.33 -14.86
N LEU A 260 -13.18 -7.01 -14.64
CA LEU A 260 -12.19 -6.12 -15.24
C LEU A 260 -11.00 -5.88 -14.31
N ARG A 261 -9.85 -5.54 -14.90
CA ARG A 261 -8.65 -5.09 -14.18
C ARG A 261 -8.82 -3.65 -13.72
N ALA A 262 -8.12 -3.24 -12.66
CA ALA A 262 -8.16 -1.85 -12.18
C ALA A 262 -7.20 -0.97 -12.99
N LYS A 263 -7.71 0.04 -13.70
CA LYS A 263 -6.85 0.90 -14.54
C LYS A 263 -6.05 1.87 -13.66
N LEU A 264 -4.74 1.91 -13.89
CA LEU A 264 -3.82 2.79 -13.16
C LEU A 264 -3.54 4.06 -13.95
N PHE A 265 -3.29 5.13 -13.21
CA PHE A 265 -2.86 6.40 -13.76
C PHE A 265 -1.41 6.31 -14.26
N ALA A 266 -1.24 6.26 -15.58
CA ALA A 266 0.07 6.20 -16.25
C ALA A 266 0.11 7.21 -17.41
N PRO A 267 -0.03 8.52 -17.16
CA PRO A 267 -0.11 9.54 -18.21
C PRO A 267 1.12 9.56 -19.12
N LYS A 268 1.01 10.15 -20.32
CA LYS A 268 2.13 10.23 -21.29
C LYS A 268 3.37 10.96 -20.73
N THR A 269 3.14 11.92 -19.84
CA THR A 269 4.19 12.56 -19.05
C THR A 269 4.20 11.95 -17.66
N PHE A 270 5.30 11.30 -17.29
CA PHE A 270 5.44 10.74 -15.95
C PHE A 270 5.39 11.86 -14.90
N LEU A 271 4.50 11.73 -13.93
CA LEU A 271 4.38 12.64 -12.78
C LEU A 271 5.03 11.99 -11.57
N PRO A 272 6.21 12.46 -11.11
CA PRO A 272 6.90 11.90 -9.97
C PRO A 272 6.00 11.84 -8.73
N GLY A 273 5.99 10.70 -8.06
CA GLY A 273 5.15 10.45 -6.89
C GLY A 273 3.70 10.10 -7.23
N SER A 274 3.17 10.44 -8.41
CA SER A 274 1.75 10.24 -8.75
C SER A 274 1.52 9.12 -9.77
N SER A 275 2.21 9.16 -10.92
CA SER A 275 2.10 8.09 -11.92
C SER A 275 2.40 6.74 -11.30
N TYR A 276 1.68 5.70 -11.73
CA TYR A 276 1.79 4.31 -11.29
C TYR A 276 1.23 4.00 -9.87
N SER A 277 0.99 5.01 -9.03
CA SER A 277 0.48 4.84 -7.65
C SER A 277 -0.94 5.38 -7.45
N HIS A 278 -1.69 5.62 -8.52
CA HIS A 278 -3.08 6.07 -8.48
C HIS A 278 -3.95 5.27 -9.45
N LEU A 279 -5.26 5.27 -9.23
CA LEU A 279 -6.27 4.90 -10.21
C LEU A 279 -6.38 5.97 -11.30
N ASP A 280 -6.77 5.55 -12.49
CA ASP A 280 -6.92 6.44 -13.64
C ASP A 280 -8.11 7.41 -13.50
N GLU A 281 -7.82 8.70 -13.33
CA GLU A 281 -8.81 9.79 -13.20
C GLU A 281 -9.88 9.77 -14.30
N ALA A 282 -9.48 9.51 -15.55
CA ALA A 282 -10.41 9.52 -16.67
C ALA A 282 -11.40 8.35 -16.63
N THR A 283 -11.03 7.25 -15.97
CA THR A 283 -11.87 6.04 -15.80
C THR A 283 -12.72 6.15 -14.55
N TYR A 284 -12.15 6.63 -13.44
CA TYR A 284 -12.81 6.74 -12.14
C TYR A 284 -13.02 8.20 -11.76
N LYS A 285 -13.73 8.92 -12.62
CA LYS A 285 -13.97 10.36 -12.49
C LYS A 285 -14.66 10.73 -11.18
N GLN A 286 -14.63 12.02 -10.87
CA GLN A 286 -15.41 12.62 -9.80
C GLN A 286 -16.82 12.02 -9.61
N GLY A 287 -17.14 11.68 -8.37
CA GLY A 287 -18.40 11.04 -7.98
C GLY A 287 -18.49 9.54 -8.26
N ASN A 288 -17.49 8.93 -8.91
CA ASN A 288 -17.41 7.48 -9.05
C ASN A 288 -17.14 6.82 -7.69
N PRO A 289 -17.75 5.66 -7.37
CA PRO A 289 -17.46 4.94 -6.13
C PRO A 289 -15.98 4.60 -5.89
N ASN A 290 -15.15 4.54 -6.94
CA ASN A 290 -13.72 4.23 -6.88
C ASN A 290 -12.82 5.44 -7.14
N SER A 291 -13.35 6.65 -7.02
CA SER A 291 -12.60 7.90 -7.28
C SER A 291 -11.60 8.25 -6.19
N LEU A 292 -11.66 7.64 -4.99
CA LEU A 292 -10.79 8.08 -3.88
C LEU A 292 -9.31 8.09 -4.24
N MET A 293 -8.79 7.03 -4.85
CA MET A 293 -7.36 6.86 -5.10
C MET A 293 -6.91 7.38 -6.47
N THR A 294 -7.60 8.38 -7.04
CA THR A 294 -7.15 9.08 -8.26
C THR A 294 -6.18 10.23 -7.90
N PRO A 295 -5.38 10.78 -8.85
CA PRO A 295 -4.21 11.58 -8.52
C PRO A 295 -4.50 13.03 -8.09
N ALA A 296 -5.75 13.48 -8.19
CA ALA A 296 -6.16 14.83 -7.82
C ALA A 296 -7.55 14.82 -7.19
N LEU A 297 -7.83 15.81 -6.34
CA LEU A 297 -9.15 16.04 -5.76
C LEU A 297 -9.67 17.38 -6.24
N ASN A 298 -10.85 17.43 -6.84
CA ASN A 298 -11.48 18.69 -7.22
C ASN A 298 -12.07 19.42 -6.01
N MET A 299 -12.31 20.73 -6.12
CA MET A 299 -13.17 21.41 -5.15
C MET A 299 -14.62 20.94 -5.32
N ALA A 300 -15.41 21.04 -4.25
CA ALA A 300 -16.79 20.52 -4.16
C ALA A 300 -16.90 18.98 -4.24
N GLU A 301 -15.78 18.27 -4.36
CA GLU A 301 -15.72 16.82 -4.37
C GLU A 301 -15.56 16.26 -2.96
N THR A 302 -16.43 15.32 -2.60
CA THR A 302 -16.40 14.64 -1.31
C THR A 302 -16.45 13.13 -1.51
N ILE A 303 -15.41 12.44 -1.04
CA ILE A 303 -15.25 11.00 -1.21
C ILE A 303 -14.92 10.38 0.15
N HIS A 304 -15.96 9.90 0.84
CA HIS A 304 -15.82 9.29 2.17
C HIS A 304 -15.79 7.76 2.11
N SER A 305 -15.64 7.17 0.92
CA SER A 305 -15.41 5.73 0.73
C SER A 305 -14.13 5.47 -0.06
N PRO A 306 -13.30 4.48 0.33
CA PRO A 306 -12.21 3.98 -0.51
C PRO A 306 -12.64 3.34 -1.83
N GLY A 307 -13.86 2.82 -1.89
CA GLY A 307 -14.39 2.11 -3.05
C GLY A 307 -13.99 0.63 -3.10
N PRO A 308 -14.78 -0.20 -3.79
CA PRO A 308 -14.57 -1.64 -3.87
C PRO A 308 -13.23 -2.02 -4.51
N ILE A 309 -12.75 -1.26 -5.50
CA ILE A 309 -11.47 -1.53 -6.17
C ILE A 309 -10.29 -1.30 -5.23
N SER A 310 -10.27 -0.18 -4.50
CA SER A 310 -9.18 0.11 -3.56
C SER A 310 -9.12 -0.92 -2.44
N LEU A 311 -10.28 -1.34 -1.91
CA LEU A 311 -10.34 -2.42 -0.92
C LEU A 311 -9.89 -3.77 -1.48
N ALA A 312 -10.20 -4.07 -2.74
CA ALA A 312 -9.72 -5.28 -3.40
C ALA A 312 -8.21 -5.26 -3.63
N ILE A 313 -7.64 -4.10 -3.96
CA ILE A 313 -6.19 -3.91 -4.04
C ILE A 313 -5.55 -4.14 -2.67
N PHE A 314 -6.15 -3.64 -1.59
CA PHE A 314 -5.64 -3.84 -0.23
C PHE A 314 -5.62 -5.31 0.18
N LYS A 315 -6.69 -6.05 -0.09
CA LYS A 315 -6.71 -7.52 0.08
C LYS A 315 -5.61 -8.21 -0.73
N THR A 316 -5.38 -7.75 -1.96
CA THR A 316 -4.35 -8.28 -2.86
C THR A 316 -2.94 -8.07 -2.29
N VAL A 317 -2.65 -6.88 -1.75
CA VAL A 317 -1.31 -6.55 -1.19
C VAL A 317 -1.10 -7.04 0.24
N GLY A 318 -2.15 -7.52 0.91
CA GLY A 318 -2.04 -8.33 2.11
C GLY A 318 -2.81 -7.89 3.34
N TRP A 319 -3.79 -7.00 3.17
CA TRP A 319 -4.80 -6.71 4.19
C TRP A 319 -5.87 -7.77 4.29
#